data_AF-A0A917KKQ5-F1
#
_entry.id   AF-A0A917KKQ5-F1
#
_cell.length_a   1.000
_cell.length_b   1.000
_cell.length_c   1.000
_cell.angle_alpha   90.00
_cell.angle_beta   90.00
_cell.angle_gamma   90.00
#
_symmetry.space_group_name_H-M   'P 1'
#
loop_
_entity.id
_entity.type
_entity.pdbx_description
1 polymer ?
#
loop_
_entity_poly.entity_id
_entity_poly.type
_entity_poly.pdbx_seq_one_letter_code
_entity_poly.pdbx_strand_id
1 'polypeptide(L)'
;MKLSARLTPALLAALVLTACAPQTSSNSASDRDDKSGTLRVWLFHEVGNDPKAKVVDSVTTAFEKAHKGVKVHVEYIPVETRAQRVKAAFNDPASAPDVMEFGNTDTAGYVHDDGLLDVTEDFGDWSEAKDTDPTARRSVTVDGKAYGAPLYVGVVMLLILLAVTLVYLRLLRRQGEEL
;
A
#
# COMPACT_ATOMS: atom_id res chain seq x y z
N MET A 1 46.38 -48.85 21.34
CA MET A 1 45.70 -48.26 20.17
C MET A 1 46.05 -46.78 20.13
N LYS A 2 46.62 -46.33 19.01
CA LYS A 2 47.12 -44.98 18.77
C LYS A 2 45.93 -44.04 18.53
N LEU A 3 46.01 -42.80 19.02
CA LEU A 3 45.56 -41.60 18.31
C LEU A 3 46.13 -40.35 18.99
N SER A 4 47.20 -39.85 18.37
CA SER A 4 47.75 -38.51 18.58
C SER A 4 46.89 -37.46 17.91
N ALA A 5 46.89 -36.25 18.50
CA ALA A 5 47.30 -34.99 17.88
C ALA A 5 46.32 -33.84 18.17
N ARG A 6 46.80 -32.90 18.99
CA ARG A 6 46.35 -31.51 19.04
C ARG A 6 46.83 -30.79 17.77
N LEU A 7 46.00 -29.97 17.14
CA LEU A 7 46.39 -28.84 16.28
C LEU A 7 45.17 -27.92 16.05
N THR A 8 45.29 -26.67 16.52
CA THR A 8 44.56 -25.46 16.11
C THR A 8 45.58 -24.53 15.43
N PRO A 9 45.25 -23.49 14.60
CA PRO A 9 43.95 -22.88 14.30
C PRO A 9 43.69 -22.47 12.81
N ALA A 10 42.51 -21.90 12.57
CA ALA A 10 42.19 -20.77 11.66
C ALA A 10 42.50 -20.83 10.16
N LEU A 11 41.43 -20.96 9.35
CA LEU A 11 41.22 -20.14 8.15
C LEU A 11 39.71 -20.12 7.79
N LEU A 12 38.94 -19.21 8.41
CA LEU A 12 37.59 -18.90 7.92
C LEU A 12 37.74 -17.86 6.80
N ALA A 13 37.57 -18.31 5.56
CA ALA A 13 37.38 -17.42 4.42
C ALA A 13 35.99 -16.78 4.53
N ALA A 14 35.95 -15.49 4.85
CA ALA A 14 34.74 -14.69 4.82
C ALA A 14 34.33 -14.47 3.34
N LEU A 15 33.20 -15.05 2.93
CA LEU A 15 32.51 -14.62 1.72
C LEU A 15 31.84 -13.28 2.01
N VAL A 16 32.45 -12.20 1.55
CA VAL A 16 31.79 -10.90 1.43
C VAL A 16 30.88 -10.97 0.21
N LEU A 17 29.61 -11.33 0.43
CA LEU A 17 28.56 -11.08 -0.55
C LEU A 17 28.33 -9.56 -0.58
N THR A 18 28.80 -8.95 -1.67
CA THR A 18 28.46 -7.59 -2.09
C THR A 18 26.96 -7.52 -2.37
N ALA A 19 26.17 -7.24 -1.34
CA ALA A 19 24.78 -6.82 -1.48
C ALA A 19 24.78 -5.33 -1.91
N CYS A 20 24.86 -5.09 -3.21
CA CYS A 20 24.50 -3.81 -3.80
C CYS A 20 22.97 -3.67 -3.79
N ALA A 21 22.41 -3.29 -2.65
CA ALA A 21 21.14 -2.57 -2.61
C ALA A 21 21.47 -1.06 -2.62
N PRO A 22 20.77 -0.21 -3.39
CA PRO A 22 20.94 1.23 -3.32
C PRO A 22 20.76 1.68 -1.86
N GLN A 23 21.84 2.20 -1.30
CA GLN A 23 21.89 2.75 0.04
C GLN A 23 20.87 3.90 0.10
N THR A 24 19.85 3.75 0.95
CA THR A 24 18.94 4.83 1.27
C THR A 24 19.71 5.91 2.04
N SER A 25 19.31 7.14 1.80
CA SER A 25 19.92 8.40 2.19
C SER A 25 20.31 8.46 3.67
N SER A 26 21.54 8.93 3.91
CA SER A 26 22.06 9.33 5.20
C SER A 26 21.25 10.51 5.76
N ASN A 27 20.45 10.23 6.79
CA ASN A 27 19.67 11.25 7.49
C ASN A 27 20.58 12.07 8.43
N SER A 28 21.19 13.13 7.90
CA SER A 28 21.68 14.24 8.74
C SER A 28 20.53 15.22 8.87
N ALA A 29 19.97 15.34 10.09
CA ALA A 29 18.91 16.28 10.41
C ALA A 29 19.37 17.72 10.13
N SER A 30 18.89 18.28 9.02
CA SER A 30 18.82 19.71 8.80
C SER A 30 17.34 20.06 8.68
N ASP A 31 16.89 21.09 9.39
CA ASP A 31 15.54 21.68 9.39
C ASP A 31 15.11 22.27 8.02
N ARG A 32 15.35 21.53 6.93
CA ARG A 32 14.87 21.83 5.60
C ARG A 32 14.02 20.66 5.15
N ASP A 33 12.75 20.94 4.89
CA ASP A 33 11.91 20.12 4.02
C ASP A 33 12.51 20.14 2.61
N ASP A 34 13.50 19.28 2.39
CA ASP A 34 14.05 19.04 1.06
C ASP A 34 12.98 18.34 0.23
N LYS A 35 12.50 19.03 -0.81
CA LYS A 35 11.44 18.54 -1.71
C LYS A 35 12.05 17.75 -2.88
N SER A 36 13.14 17.03 -2.63
CA SER A 36 13.85 16.21 -3.60
C SER A 36 14.16 14.83 -3.02
N GLY A 37 14.43 13.85 -3.88
CA GLY A 37 14.68 12.46 -3.48
C GLY A 37 13.61 11.49 -3.95
N THR A 38 13.61 10.28 -3.39
CA THR A 38 12.69 9.20 -3.78
C THR A 38 11.49 9.15 -2.85
N LEU A 39 10.29 9.34 -3.39
CA LEU A 39 9.01 9.11 -2.74
C LEU A 39 8.58 7.66 -2.95
N ARG A 40 8.55 6.86 -1.88
CA ARG A 40 8.14 5.46 -1.89
C ARG A 40 6.65 5.35 -1.64
N VAL A 41 5.94 4.77 -2.61
CA VAL A 41 4.49 4.66 -2.59
C VAL A 41 4.08 3.20 -2.63
N TRP A 42 3.27 2.75 -1.68
CA TRP A 42 2.67 1.42 -1.67
C TRP A 42 1.20 1.50 -2.07
N LEU A 43 0.81 0.75 -3.09
CA LEU A 43 -0.58 0.61 -3.53
C LEU A 43 -0.99 -0.85 -3.48
N PHE A 44 -2.27 -1.14 -3.30
CA PHE A 44 -2.76 -2.51 -3.37
C PHE A 44 -2.76 -3.02 -4.81
N HIS A 45 -2.29 -4.26 -4.99
CA HIS A 45 -2.41 -4.99 -6.23
C HIS A 45 -3.82 -5.55 -6.38
N GLU A 46 -4.54 -5.10 -7.41
CA GLU A 46 -5.91 -5.51 -7.67
C GLU A 46 -6.00 -6.59 -8.75
N VAL A 47 -7.12 -7.31 -8.80
CA VAL A 47 -7.40 -8.24 -9.91
C VAL A 47 -7.50 -7.43 -11.20
N GLY A 48 -6.59 -7.69 -12.14
CA GLY A 48 -6.49 -6.91 -13.37
C GLY A 48 -5.92 -5.51 -13.13
N ASN A 49 -4.76 -5.42 -12.47
CA ASN A 49 -4.13 -4.16 -12.03
C ASN A 49 -3.74 -3.17 -13.17
N ASP A 50 -3.69 -3.61 -14.43
CA ASP A 50 -3.22 -2.80 -15.56
C ASP A 50 -3.92 -1.44 -15.72
N PRO A 51 -5.26 -1.30 -15.59
CA PRO A 51 -5.93 -0.02 -15.69
C PRO A 51 -5.53 0.93 -14.54
N LYS A 52 -5.43 0.41 -13.30
CA LYS A 52 -4.94 1.19 -12.14
C LYS A 52 -3.52 1.65 -12.39
N ALA A 53 -2.64 0.74 -12.83
CA ALA A 53 -1.24 1.04 -13.10
C ALA A 53 -1.06 2.14 -14.16
N LYS A 54 -1.88 2.14 -15.21
CA LYS A 54 -1.85 3.20 -16.24
C LYS A 54 -2.22 4.58 -15.70
N VAL A 55 -3.24 4.66 -14.83
CA VAL A 55 -3.64 5.93 -14.21
C VAL A 55 -2.55 6.39 -13.24
N VAL A 56 -2.04 5.50 -12.40
CA VAL A 56 -0.98 5.82 -11.45
C VAL A 56 0.27 6.31 -12.18
N ASP A 57 0.72 5.62 -13.23
CA ASP A 57 1.89 6.03 -14.03
C ASP A 57 1.72 7.43 -14.65
N SER A 58 0.52 7.75 -15.15
CA SER A 58 0.20 9.09 -15.66
C SER A 58 0.29 10.15 -14.56
N VAL A 59 -0.21 9.86 -13.36
CA VAL A 59 -0.21 10.79 -12.22
C VAL A 59 1.21 10.99 -11.68
N THR A 60 1.97 9.92 -11.47
CA THR A 60 3.35 10.00 -10.96
C THR A 60 4.27 10.69 -11.96
N THR A 61 4.11 10.43 -13.27
CA THR A 61 4.84 11.14 -14.32
C THR A 61 4.55 12.65 -14.29
N ALA A 62 3.29 13.04 -14.16
CA ALA A 62 2.92 14.45 -14.05
C ALA A 62 3.51 15.10 -12.79
N PHE A 63 3.49 14.38 -11.66
CA PHE A 63 4.08 14.82 -10.40
C PHE A 63 5.61 15.00 -10.51
N GLU A 64 6.36 14.01 -10.99
CA GLU A 64 7.81 14.15 -11.20
C GLU A 64 8.16 15.29 -12.17
N LYS A 65 7.32 15.54 -13.17
CA LYS A 65 7.53 16.65 -14.10
C LYS A 65 7.39 18.00 -13.40
N ALA A 66 6.42 18.15 -12.49
CA ALA A 66 6.16 19.35 -11.72
C ALA A 66 7.19 19.55 -10.58
N HIS A 67 7.70 18.47 -10.00
CA HIS A 67 8.61 18.48 -8.85
C HIS A 67 10.00 17.98 -9.26
N LYS A 68 10.85 18.91 -9.72
CA LYS A 68 12.22 18.58 -10.15
C LYS A 68 13.03 18.01 -9.00
N GLY A 69 13.72 16.90 -9.26
CA GLY A 69 14.53 16.20 -8.27
C GLY A 69 13.77 15.14 -7.48
N VAL A 70 12.44 15.01 -7.67
CA VAL A 70 11.66 13.92 -7.07
C VAL A 70 11.56 12.73 -8.01
N LYS A 71 11.64 11.53 -7.43
CA LYS A 71 11.36 10.25 -8.08
C LYS A 71 10.31 9.48 -7.31
N VAL A 72 9.24 9.03 -7.97
CA VAL A 72 8.18 8.26 -7.34
C VAL A 72 8.40 6.79 -7.63
N HIS A 73 8.62 6.00 -6.59
CA HIS A 73 8.76 4.56 -6.66
C HIS A 73 7.49 3.89 -6.15
N VAL A 74 6.65 3.42 -7.08
CA VAL A 74 5.41 2.72 -6.76
C VAL A 74 5.66 1.23 -6.64
N GLU A 75 5.20 0.63 -5.55
CA GLU A 75 5.16 -0.82 -5.36
C GLU A 75 3.73 -1.29 -5.14
N TYR A 76 3.32 -2.32 -5.90
CA TYR A 76 2.01 -2.95 -5.75
C TYR A 76 2.08 -4.13 -4.78
N ILE A 77 1.40 -4.00 -3.66
CA ILE A 77 1.40 -4.96 -2.56
C ILE A 77 0.24 -5.94 -2.73
N PRO A 78 0.49 -7.26 -2.78
CA PRO A 78 -0.57 -8.25 -2.80
C PRO A 78 -1.50 -8.13 -1.59
N VAL A 79 -2.82 -8.25 -1.81
CA VAL A 79 -3.83 -8.10 -0.75
C VAL A 79 -3.60 -9.08 0.39
N GLU A 80 -3.13 -10.29 0.07
CA GLU A 80 -2.89 -11.38 1.02
C GLU A 80 -1.76 -11.07 2.01
N THR A 81 -0.78 -10.25 1.60
CA THR A 81 0.42 -9.96 2.40
C THR A 81 0.45 -8.55 2.97
N ARG A 82 -0.51 -7.69 2.60
CA ARG A 82 -0.53 -6.25 2.97
C ARG A 82 -0.38 -6.01 4.47
N ALA A 83 -1.17 -6.69 5.31
CA ALA A 83 -1.21 -6.42 6.74
C ALA A 83 0.12 -6.80 7.42
N GLN A 84 0.73 -7.92 6.99
CA GLN A 84 2.04 -8.34 7.48
C GLN A 84 3.12 -7.34 7.06
N ARG A 85 3.04 -6.84 5.83
CA ARG A 85 4.03 -5.91 5.27
C ARG A 85 3.99 -4.55 5.96
N VAL A 86 2.78 -4.01 6.20
CA VAL A 86 2.59 -2.76 6.95
C VAL A 86 3.06 -2.91 8.39
N LYS A 87 2.73 -4.01 9.06
CA LYS A 87 3.22 -4.26 10.41
C LYS A 87 4.76 -4.35 10.47
N ALA A 88 5.39 -4.96 9.48
CA ALA A 88 6.85 -5.00 9.40
C ALA A 88 7.44 -3.58 9.20
N ALA A 89 6.83 -2.78 8.34
CA ALA A 89 7.21 -1.38 8.11
C ALA A 89 7.15 -0.53 9.39
N PHE A 90 6.15 -0.74 10.25
CA PHE A 90 6.06 -0.02 11.54
C PHE A 90 7.18 -0.39 12.51
N ASN A 91 7.78 -1.58 12.38
CA ASN A 91 8.90 -2.00 13.23
C ASN A 91 10.26 -1.59 12.68
N ASP A 92 10.38 -1.40 11.37
CA ASP A 92 11.60 -0.93 10.69
C ASP A 92 11.30 0.28 9.79
N PRO A 93 11.46 1.50 10.33
CA PRO A 93 11.20 2.74 9.59
C PRO A 93 12.02 2.87 8.30
N ALA A 94 13.20 2.24 8.22
CA ALA A 94 14.01 2.29 7.02
C ALA A 94 13.34 1.57 5.83
N SER A 95 12.49 0.58 6.13
CA SER A 95 11.76 -0.22 5.15
C SER A 95 10.32 0.26 4.89
N ALA A 96 9.83 1.24 5.66
CA ALA A 96 8.47 1.76 5.54
C ALA A 96 8.27 2.59 4.26
N PRO A 97 7.09 2.60 3.61
CA PRO A 97 6.80 3.55 2.56
C PRO A 97 6.59 4.96 3.13
N ASP A 98 6.65 5.97 2.27
CA ASP A 98 6.34 7.35 2.65
C ASP A 98 4.83 7.63 2.50
N VAL A 99 4.18 6.97 1.52
CA VAL A 99 2.73 6.98 1.30
C VAL A 99 2.24 5.56 1.07
N MET A 100 1.14 5.16 1.73
CA MET A 100 0.54 3.85 1.50
C MET A 100 -0.97 3.89 1.35
N GLU A 101 -1.48 3.06 0.44
CA GLU A 101 -2.87 2.63 0.44
C GLU A 101 -3.10 1.67 1.62
N PHE A 102 -4.16 1.91 2.40
CA PHE A 102 -4.60 1.02 3.49
C PHE A 102 -6.11 0.85 3.46
N GLY A 103 -6.61 -0.23 4.06
CA GLY A 103 -8.04 -0.49 4.15
C GLY A 103 -8.70 0.38 5.22
N ASN A 104 -9.97 0.75 4.99
CA ASN A 104 -10.81 1.42 5.98
C ASN A 104 -10.92 0.65 7.31
N THR A 105 -10.83 -0.67 7.29
CA THR A 105 -10.84 -1.52 8.49
C THR A 105 -9.54 -1.45 9.28
N ASP A 106 -8.46 -1.00 8.66
CA ASP A 106 -7.11 -1.02 9.24
C ASP A 106 -6.81 0.30 9.99
N THR A 107 -7.53 1.37 9.68
CA THR A 107 -7.26 2.74 10.17
C THR A 107 -7.14 2.83 11.68
N ALA A 108 -8.14 2.35 12.43
CA ALA A 108 -8.11 2.46 13.89
C ALA A 108 -6.92 1.70 14.53
N GLY A 109 -6.57 0.54 13.96
CA GLY A 109 -5.42 -0.23 14.43
C GLY A 109 -4.09 0.48 14.14
N TYR A 110 -3.94 1.04 12.94
CA TYR A 110 -2.71 1.75 12.58
C TYR A 110 -2.54 3.07 13.33
N VAL A 111 -3.62 3.77 13.64
CA VAL A 111 -3.58 4.96 14.51
C VAL A 111 -3.21 4.58 15.94
N HIS A 112 -3.78 3.50 16.48
CA HIS A 112 -3.43 3.01 17.82
C HIS A 112 -1.95 2.64 17.93
N ASP A 113 -1.36 2.11 16.86
CA ASP A 113 0.04 1.72 16.80
C ASP A 113 0.99 2.87 16.40
N ASP A 114 0.51 4.13 16.40
CA ASP A 114 1.24 5.34 15.99
C ASP A 114 1.86 5.26 14.58
N GLY A 115 1.26 4.43 13.70
CA GLY A 115 1.78 4.12 12.38
C GLY A 115 1.33 5.09 11.27
N LEU A 116 0.43 6.02 11.56
CA LEU A 116 -0.09 7.00 10.60
C LEU A 116 0.11 8.42 11.12
N LEU A 117 0.53 9.31 10.21
CA LEU A 117 0.63 10.74 10.47
C LEU A 117 -0.77 11.38 10.55
N ASP A 118 -0.97 12.26 11.53
CA ASP A 118 -2.13 13.16 11.56
C ASP A 118 -1.98 14.19 10.45
N VAL A 119 -2.83 14.08 9.43
CA VAL A 119 -2.84 14.95 8.24
C VAL A 119 -4.07 15.85 8.23
N THR A 120 -4.66 16.13 9.39
CA THR A 120 -5.90 16.92 9.48
C THR A 120 -5.75 18.31 8.87
N GLU A 121 -4.63 18.99 9.12
CA GLU A 121 -4.35 20.31 8.57
C GLU A 121 -4.10 20.22 7.05
N ASP A 122 -3.19 19.35 6.62
CA ASP A 122 -2.86 19.16 5.19
C ASP A 122 -4.09 18.78 4.36
N PHE A 123 -4.92 17.86 4.88
CA PHE A 123 -6.16 17.46 4.23
C PHE A 123 -7.18 18.60 4.24
N GLY A 124 -7.27 19.37 5.32
CA GLY A 124 -8.18 20.52 5.43
C GLY A 124 -7.84 21.66 4.46
N ASP A 125 -6.55 21.86 4.18
CA ASP A 125 -6.05 22.89 3.26
C ASP A 125 -6.23 22.52 1.78
N TRP A 126 -6.48 21.24 1.48
CA TRP A 126 -6.75 20.79 0.12
C TRP A 126 -8.15 21.25 -0.33
N SER A 127 -8.21 22.03 -1.42
CA SER A 127 -9.46 22.66 -1.89
C SER A 127 -10.60 21.67 -2.18
N GLU A 128 -10.27 20.45 -2.57
CA GLU A 128 -11.17 19.35 -2.91
C GLU A 128 -11.63 18.56 -1.69
N ALA A 129 -11.03 18.76 -0.51
CA ALA A 129 -11.41 18.03 0.71
C ALA A 129 -12.88 18.26 1.10
N LYS A 130 -13.42 19.43 0.76
CA LYS A 130 -14.85 19.77 0.94
C LYS A 130 -15.80 18.89 0.11
N ASP A 131 -15.32 18.35 -1.01
CA ASP A 131 -16.09 17.53 -1.93
C ASP A 131 -16.00 16.03 -1.59
N THR A 132 -15.24 15.69 -0.53
CA THR A 132 -15.08 14.31 -0.07
C THR A 132 -16.37 13.79 0.56
N ASP A 133 -16.81 12.59 0.14
CA ASP A 133 -17.97 11.93 0.71
C ASP A 133 -17.84 11.81 2.25
N PRO A 134 -18.86 12.20 3.04
CA PRO A 134 -18.78 12.16 4.50
C PRO A 134 -18.49 10.78 5.08
N THR A 135 -18.91 9.70 4.42
CA THR A 135 -18.66 8.32 4.86
C THR A 135 -17.22 7.92 4.59
N ALA A 136 -16.72 8.26 3.40
CA ALA A 136 -15.31 8.08 3.06
C ALA A 136 -14.40 8.86 4.02
N ARG A 137 -14.74 10.12 4.33
CA ARG A 137 -13.98 10.91 5.31
C ARG A 137 -13.98 10.28 6.71
N ARG A 138 -15.12 9.76 7.17
CA ARG A 138 -15.19 9.03 8.46
C ARG A 138 -14.29 7.81 8.48
N SER A 139 -14.10 7.11 7.36
CA SER A 139 -13.26 5.90 7.33
C SER A 139 -11.77 6.15 7.57
N VAL A 140 -11.30 7.38 7.41
CA VAL A 140 -9.91 7.78 7.68
C VAL A 140 -9.79 8.67 8.92
N THR A 141 -10.87 8.84 9.68
CA THR A 141 -10.91 9.72 10.86
C THR A 141 -10.95 8.90 12.15
N VAL A 142 -10.04 9.19 13.08
CA VAL A 142 -10.01 8.61 14.44
C VAL A 142 -9.91 9.76 15.43
N ASP A 143 -10.76 9.76 16.47
CA ASP A 143 -10.80 10.80 17.51
C ASP A 143 -10.82 12.25 16.98
N GLY A 144 -11.52 12.46 15.85
CA GLY A 144 -11.69 13.77 15.22
C GLY A 144 -10.54 14.21 14.32
N LYS A 145 -9.49 13.38 14.18
CA LYS A 145 -8.31 13.65 13.33
C LYS A 145 -8.32 12.79 12.08
N ALA A 146 -7.92 13.35 10.95
CA ALA A 146 -7.78 12.63 9.68
C ALA A 146 -6.37 12.06 9.53
N TYR A 147 -6.29 10.77 9.19
CA TYR A 147 -5.03 10.02 9.04
C TYR A 147 -4.79 9.55 7.60
N GLY A 148 -5.51 10.13 6.65
CA GLY A 148 -5.36 9.85 5.22
C GLY A 148 -6.37 10.61 4.38
N ALA A 149 -6.18 10.56 3.07
CA ALA A 149 -7.13 11.07 2.08
C ALA A 149 -7.88 9.89 1.45
N PRO A 150 -9.23 9.91 1.40
CA PRO A 150 -9.97 8.82 0.75
C PRO A 150 -9.66 8.72 -0.75
N LEU A 151 -9.22 7.55 -1.20
CA LEU A 151 -8.80 7.33 -2.59
C LEU A 151 -9.95 6.96 -3.54
N TYR A 152 -10.80 6.02 -3.13
CA TYR A 152 -12.01 5.65 -3.86
C TYR A 152 -13.05 5.04 -2.90
N VAL A 153 -14.32 5.00 -3.32
CA VAL A 153 -15.40 4.31 -2.63
C VAL A 153 -15.87 3.15 -3.47
N GLY A 154 -15.71 1.93 -2.95
CA GLY A 154 -16.28 0.72 -3.55
C GLY A 154 -17.73 0.54 -3.10
N VAL A 155 -18.62 0.24 -4.05
CA VAL A 155 -20.01 -0.14 -3.75
C VAL A 155 -20.19 -1.61 -4.12
N VAL A 156 -20.64 -2.41 -3.16
CA VAL A 156 -21.00 -3.81 -3.43
C VAL A 156 -22.32 -3.82 -4.19
N MET A 157 -22.32 -4.44 -5.36
CA MET A 157 -23.50 -4.60 -6.20
C MET A 157 -23.76 -6.08 -6.47
N LEU A 158 -25.01 -6.49 -6.31
CA LEU A 158 -25.47 -7.81 -6.73
C LEU A 158 -25.80 -7.77 -8.23
N LEU A 159 -25.01 -8.46 -9.05
CA LEU A 159 -25.30 -8.63 -10.47
C LEU A 159 -26.06 -9.95 -10.70
N ILE A 160 -27.34 -9.84 -11.07
CA ILE A 160 -28.15 -11.00 -11.45
C ILE A 160 -28.06 -11.17 -12.97
N LEU A 161 -27.44 -12.25 -13.42
CA LEU A 161 -27.39 -12.63 -14.83
C LEU A 161 -28.77 -13.09 -15.29
N LEU A 162 -29.58 -12.14 -15.80
CA LEU A 162 -30.93 -12.39 -16.32
C LEU A 162 -30.96 -13.51 -17.37
N ALA A 163 -29.89 -13.72 -18.13
CA ALA A 163 -29.80 -14.83 -19.08
C ALA A 163 -29.84 -16.21 -18.39
N VAL A 164 -29.17 -16.37 -17.25
CA VAL A 164 -29.19 -17.62 -16.47
C VAL A 164 -30.57 -17.82 -15.87
N THR A 165 -31.18 -16.78 -15.33
CA THR A 165 -32.56 -16.82 -14.82
C THR A 165 -33.55 -17.17 -15.93
N LEU A 166 -33.44 -16.56 -17.12
CA LEU A 166 -34.33 -16.84 -18.26
C LEU A 166 -34.13 -18.25 -18.82
N VAL A 167 -32.90 -18.76 -18.88
CA VAL A 167 -32.62 -20.15 -19.28
C VAL A 167 -33.18 -21.12 -18.24
N TYR A 168 -32.99 -20.85 -16.95
CA TYR A 168 -33.54 -21.64 -15.86
C TYR A 168 -35.07 -21.65 -15.88
N LEU A 169 -35.72 -20.48 -16.02
CA LEU A 169 -37.17 -20.37 -16.17
C LEU A 169 -37.70 -21.09 -17.42
N ARG A 170 -36.94 -21.07 -18.53
CA ARG A 170 -37.27 -21.86 -19.74
C ARG A 170 -37.12 -23.36 -19.51
N LEU A 171 -36.13 -23.79 -18.73
CA LEU A 171 -35.94 -25.20 -18.36
C LEU A 171 -37.06 -25.69 -17.44
N LEU A 172 -37.42 -24.92 -16.41
CA LEU A 172 -38.55 -25.23 -15.52
C LEU A 172 -39.86 -25.37 -16.32
N ARG A 173 -40.15 -24.42 -17.22
CA ARG A 173 -41.31 -24.50 -18.11
C ARG A 173 -41.30 -25.74 -19.03
N ARG A 174 -40.13 -26.21 -19.45
CA ARG A 174 -40.00 -27.45 -20.26
C ARG A 174 -40.19 -28.72 -19.45
N GLN A 175 -39.90 -28.69 -18.15
CA GLN A 175 -40.05 -29.86 -17.26
C GLN A 175 -41.47 -29.99 -16.70
N GLY A 176 -42.39 -29.09 -17.05
CA GLY A 176 -43.78 -29.15 -16.61
C GLY A 176 -43.97 -28.76 -15.13
N GLU A 177 -42.94 -28.19 -14.50
CA GLU A 177 -43.11 -27.57 -13.19
C GLU A 177 -43.76 -26.20 -13.40
N GLU A 178 -45.05 -26.09 -13.04
CA GLU A 178 -45.68 -24.78 -12.89
C GLU A 178 -44.98 -24.02 -11.77
N LEU A 179 -44.70 -22.73 -12.04
CA LEU A 179 -44.21 -21.77 -11.04
C LEU A 179 -45.36 -21.32 -10.14
#